data_AF-A0A661QFW2-F1
#
_entry.id   AF-A0A661QFW2-F1
#
_cell.length_a   1.000
_cell.length_b   1.000
_cell.length_c   1.000
_cell.angle_alpha   90.00
_cell.angle_beta   90.00
_cell.angle_gamma   90.00
#
_symmetry.space_group_name_H-M   'P 1'
#
loop_
_entity.id
_entity.type
_entity.pdbx_description
1 polymer ?
#
loop_
_entity_poly.entity_id
_entity_poly.type
_entity_poly.pdbx_seq_one_letter_code
_entity_poly.pdbx_strand_id
1 'polypeptide(L)'
;MKKNQADRKEIIAYYNLTSVINASGTMTSLGASLAIPEAIEAGAAIQNNFVRIDELQACSSKVIATSTGAEAGFVTACSAAGITISIAACMAGSNLAKIEQLPDTSGLKNEVVVQPGHLINYGAPIDQAIRLSGAKVVSVGTAAL
;
A
#
# COMPACT_ATOMS: atom_id res chain seq x y z
N MET A 1 26.77 26.67 -14.60
CA MET A 1 25.70 25.79 -14.06
C MET A 1 25.92 24.38 -14.58
N LYS A 2 26.67 23.56 -13.84
CA LYS A 2 26.80 22.11 -14.05
C LYS A 2 27.02 21.47 -12.69
N LYS A 3 25.95 21.01 -12.04
CA LYS A 3 26.05 19.93 -11.06
C LYS A 3 25.33 18.74 -11.69
N ASN A 4 26.11 18.01 -12.47
CA ASN A 4 25.74 16.70 -13.01
C ASN A 4 25.36 15.81 -11.83
N GLN A 5 24.18 15.18 -11.92
CA GLN A 5 24.02 13.74 -11.76
C GLN A 5 25.08 13.11 -10.83
N ALA A 6 24.88 13.26 -9.52
CA ALA A 6 25.66 12.55 -8.51
C ALA A 6 25.60 11.06 -8.85
N ASP A 7 26.76 10.50 -9.21
CA ASP A 7 26.89 9.13 -9.68
C ASP A 7 26.26 8.19 -8.65
N ARG A 8 25.56 7.14 -9.07
CA ARG A 8 24.85 6.20 -8.17
C ARG A 8 25.76 5.63 -7.04
N LYS A 9 27.08 5.63 -7.25
CA LYS A 9 28.12 5.28 -6.25
C LYS A 9 28.32 6.35 -5.16
N GLU A 10 27.98 7.60 -5.45
CA GLU A 10 28.10 8.73 -4.53
C GLU A 10 27.04 8.68 -3.43
N ILE A 11 25.79 8.30 -3.69
CA ILE A 11 24.75 8.28 -2.64
C ILE A 11 25.03 7.24 -1.56
N ILE A 12 25.37 6.01 -1.96
CA ILE A 12 25.70 4.93 -1.02
C ILE A 12 26.94 5.32 -0.18
N ALA A 13 27.98 5.85 -0.81
CA ALA A 13 29.18 6.29 -0.10
C ALA A 13 28.93 7.53 0.78
N TYR A 14 28.17 8.51 0.28
CA TYR A 14 27.84 9.76 0.97
C TYR A 14 27.08 9.51 2.27
N TYR A 15 26.12 8.58 2.24
CA TYR A 15 25.37 8.16 3.42
C TYR A 15 26.03 7.01 4.19
N ASN A 16 27.22 6.55 3.78
CA ASN A 16 27.94 5.43 4.37
C ASN A 16 27.07 4.15 4.50
N LEU A 17 26.31 3.83 3.45
CA LEU A 17 25.43 2.67 3.39
C LEU A 17 26.21 1.43 2.92
N THR A 18 25.83 0.26 3.44
CA THR A 18 26.43 -1.02 3.02
C THR A 18 25.81 -1.49 1.71
N SER A 19 26.65 -1.73 0.69
CA SER A 19 26.20 -2.34 -0.56
C SER A 19 25.99 -3.84 -0.36
N VAL A 20 24.86 -4.37 -0.87
CA VAL A 20 24.46 -5.78 -0.70
C VAL A 20 24.12 -6.38 -2.07
N ILE A 21 24.56 -7.61 -2.31
CA ILE A 21 24.07 -8.45 -3.41
C ILE A 21 22.97 -9.35 -2.85
N ASN A 22 21.72 -9.10 -3.24
CA ASN A 22 20.58 -9.86 -2.75
C ASN A 22 20.32 -11.08 -3.66
N ALA A 23 20.56 -12.28 -3.15
CA ALA A 23 20.23 -13.57 -3.79
C ALA A 23 19.14 -14.35 -3.02
N SER A 24 18.45 -13.70 -2.08
CA SER A 24 17.46 -14.30 -1.17
C SER A 24 16.01 -13.95 -1.53
N GLY A 25 15.75 -13.44 -2.74
CA GLY A 25 14.43 -13.04 -3.20
C GLY A 25 14.02 -11.63 -2.76
N THR A 26 12.73 -11.39 -2.53
CA THR A 26 12.18 -10.05 -2.23
C THR A 26 12.22 -9.73 -0.74
N MET A 27 13.43 -9.57 -0.20
CA MET A 27 13.64 -9.27 1.21
C MET A 27 13.21 -7.83 1.55
N THR A 28 12.19 -7.67 2.39
CA THR A 28 11.66 -6.35 2.81
C THR A 28 12.72 -5.48 3.46
N SER A 29 13.61 -6.06 4.29
CA SER A 29 14.70 -5.33 4.95
C SER A 29 15.75 -4.77 3.98
N LEU A 30 15.81 -5.28 2.75
CA LEU A 30 16.74 -4.85 1.70
C LEU A 30 16.06 -3.95 0.64
N GLY A 31 14.82 -3.52 0.88
CA GLY A 31 14.06 -2.69 -0.07
C GLY A 31 13.26 -3.48 -1.10
N ALA A 32 13.03 -4.78 -0.87
CA ALA A 32 12.22 -5.66 -1.71
C ALA A 32 12.74 -5.76 -3.16
N SER A 33 11.92 -5.38 -4.15
CA SER A 33 12.23 -5.49 -5.58
C SER A 33 12.91 -4.22 -6.10
N LEU A 34 13.90 -4.38 -6.97
CA LEU A 34 14.46 -3.25 -7.71
C LEU A 34 13.46 -2.75 -8.76
N ALA A 35 13.33 -1.43 -8.88
CA ALA A 35 12.53 -0.82 -9.93
C ALA A 35 13.16 -1.04 -11.31
N ILE A 36 12.34 -1.36 -12.31
CA ILE A 36 12.76 -1.46 -13.71
C ILE A 36 13.05 -0.05 -14.28
N PRO A 37 13.95 0.09 -15.27
CA PRO A 37 14.32 1.39 -15.84
C PRO A 37 13.12 2.25 -16.25
N GLU A 38 12.12 1.64 -16.89
CA GLU A 38 10.92 2.31 -17.40
C GLU A 38 10.10 2.95 -16.25
N ALA A 39 10.04 2.28 -15.08
CA ALA A 39 9.35 2.81 -13.91
C ALA A 39 10.12 3.96 -13.26
N ILE A 40 11.46 3.89 -13.25
CA ILE A 40 12.33 4.96 -12.75
C ILE A 40 12.17 6.21 -13.62
N GLU A 41 12.21 6.05 -14.94
CA GLU A 41 12.05 7.15 -15.91
C GLU A 41 10.67 7.81 -15.80
N ALA A 42 9.60 7.02 -15.76
CA ALA A 42 8.24 7.55 -15.58
C ALA A 42 8.08 8.30 -14.25
N GLY A 43 8.62 7.74 -13.17
CA GLY A 43 8.62 8.37 -11.85
C GLY A 43 9.40 9.69 -11.83
N ALA A 44 10.55 9.77 -12.49
CA ALA A 44 11.32 11.00 -12.60
C ALA A 44 10.61 12.06 -13.46
N ALA A 45 9.95 11.65 -14.54
CA ALA A 45 9.25 12.56 -15.45
C ALA A 45 8.07 13.29 -14.78
N ILE A 46 7.32 12.61 -13.89
CA ILE A 46 6.15 13.20 -13.24
C ILE A 46 6.50 14.07 -12.02
N GLN A 47 7.64 13.84 -11.36
CA GLN A 47 7.99 14.44 -10.06
C GLN A 47 8.01 15.98 -10.00
N ASN A 48 8.21 16.67 -11.13
CA ASN A 48 8.23 18.15 -11.19
C ASN A 48 6.91 18.75 -11.70
N ASN A 49 5.83 17.98 -11.72
CA ASN A 49 4.54 18.40 -12.25
C ASN A 49 3.42 18.20 -11.22
N PHE A 50 2.47 19.14 -11.17
CA PHE A 50 1.21 18.92 -10.47
C PHE A 50 0.18 18.35 -11.44
N VAL A 51 -0.54 17.33 -11.00
CA VAL A 51 -1.64 16.73 -11.76
C VAL A 51 -2.85 16.53 -10.86
N ARG A 52 -4.02 16.37 -11.48
CA ARG A 52 -5.23 15.90 -10.82
C ARG A 52 -5.05 14.44 -10.44
N ILE A 53 -4.93 14.16 -9.14
CA ILE A 53 -4.65 12.80 -8.63
C ILE A 53 -5.81 11.83 -8.92
N ASP A 54 -7.04 12.35 -8.96
CA ASP A 54 -8.23 11.62 -9.38
C ASP A 54 -8.14 11.12 -10.83
N GLU A 55 -7.59 11.92 -11.75
CA GLU A 55 -7.35 11.50 -13.13
C GLU A 55 -6.23 10.45 -13.21
N LEU A 56 -5.16 10.61 -12.44
CA LEU A 56 -4.08 9.64 -12.37
C LEU A 56 -4.58 8.28 -11.83
N GLN A 57 -5.39 8.31 -10.77
CA GLN A 57 -6.06 7.11 -10.24
C GLN A 57 -6.98 6.46 -11.27
N ALA A 58 -7.75 7.24 -12.03
CA ALA A 58 -8.59 6.70 -13.09
C ALA A 58 -7.77 5.98 -14.18
N CYS A 59 -6.60 6.50 -14.53
CA CYS A 59 -5.66 5.83 -15.43
C CYS A 59 -5.12 4.52 -14.80
N SER A 60 -4.70 4.54 -13.54
CA SER A 60 -4.23 3.35 -12.84
C SER A 60 -5.31 2.27 -12.70
N SER A 61 -6.56 2.66 -12.43
CA SER A 61 -7.70 1.76 -12.30
C SER A 61 -7.93 0.95 -13.57
N LYS A 62 -7.81 1.56 -14.76
CA LYS A 62 -7.92 0.85 -16.06
C LYS A 62 -6.88 -0.24 -16.22
N VAL A 63 -5.64 0.02 -15.80
CA VAL A 63 -4.55 -0.96 -15.84
C VAL A 63 -4.86 -2.11 -14.89
N ILE A 64 -5.26 -1.82 -13.65
CA ILE A 64 -5.60 -2.85 -12.66
C ILE A 64 -6.78 -3.71 -13.14
N ALA A 65 -7.85 -3.09 -13.65
CA ALA A 65 -9.02 -3.79 -14.17
C ALA A 65 -8.62 -4.74 -15.32
N THR A 66 -7.78 -4.27 -16.24
CA THR A 66 -7.28 -5.09 -17.37
C THR A 66 -6.41 -6.26 -16.89
N SER A 67 -5.55 -6.05 -15.90
CA SER A 67 -4.64 -7.09 -15.39
C SER A 67 -5.31 -8.11 -14.48
N THR A 68 -6.38 -7.73 -13.77
CA THR A 68 -7.00 -8.58 -12.73
C THR A 68 -8.37 -9.12 -13.12
N GLY A 69 -9.03 -8.53 -14.12
CA GLY A 69 -10.43 -8.82 -14.46
C GLY A 69 -11.45 -8.20 -13.51
N ALA A 70 -11.02 -7.38 -12.55
CA ALA A 70 -11.91 -6.65 -11.65
C ALA A 70 -12.64 -5.50 -12.38
N GLU A 71 -13.77 -5.05 -11.82
CA GLU A 71 -14.54 -3.91 -12.36
C GLU A 71 -13.78 -2.58 -12.24
N ALA A 72 -12.93 -2.44 -11.23
CA ALA A 72 -12.09 -1.28 -10.98
C ALA A 72 -10.91 -1.65 -10.07
N GLY A 73 -9.90 -0.78 -10.02
CA GLY A 73 -8.80 -0.85 -9.06
C GLY A 73 -8.49 0.51 -8.44
N PHE A 74 -7.84 0.50 -7.28
CA PHE A 74 -7.42 1.71 -6.59
C PHE A 74 -5.99 1.56 -6.07
N VAL A 75 -5.12 2.52 -6.41
CA VAL A 75 -3.73 2.52 -5.92
C VAL A 75 -3.70 3.16 -4.54
N THR A 76 -3.07 2.50 -3.58
CA THR A 76 -2.82 3.06 -2.25
C THR A 76 -1.32 3.19 -2.00
N ALA A 77 -0.93 3.81 -0.88
CA ALA A 77 0.47 3.97 -0.53
C ALA A 77 1.22 2.63 -0.36
N CYS A 78 0.53 1.61 0.15
CA CYS A 78 1.08 0.27 0.35
C CYS A 78 -0.04 -0.74 0.65
N SER A 79 0.27 -2.04 0.72
CA SER A 79 -0.70 -3.09 1.05
C SER A 79 -1.40 -2.90 2.40
N ALA A 80 -0.69 -2.43 3.43
CA ALA A 80 -1.28 -2.16 4.75
C ALA A 80 -2.36 -1.05 4.69
N ALA A 81 -2.08 0.02 3.93
CA ALA A 81 -3.06 1.07 3.66
C ALA A 81 -4.24 0.53 2.84
N GLY A 82 -3.97 -0.32 1.84
CA GLY A 82 -4.98 -1.02 1.06
C GLY A 82 -5.98 -1.79 1.92
N ILE A 83 -5.49 -2.60 2.88
CA ILE A 83 -6.35 -3.34 3.82
C ILE A 83 -7.24 -2.37 4.61
N THR A 84 -6.62 -1.34 5.20
CA THR A 84 -7.31 -0.35 6.04
C THR A 84 -8.43 0.36 5.27
N ILE A 85 -8.11 0.89 4.09
CA ILE A 85 -9.04 1.64 3.24
C ILE A 85 -10.15 0.73 2.68
N SER A 86 -9.82 -0.52 2.33
CA SER A 86 -10.83 -1.46 1.82
C SER A 86 -11.88 -1.76 2.89
N ILE A 87 -11.47 -1.96 4.15
CA ILE A 87 -12.38 -2.18 5.27
C ILE A 87 -13.22 -0.92 5.53
N ALA A 88 -12.59 0.26 5.58
CA ALA A 88 -13.28 1.53 5.69
C ALA A 88 -14.36 1.72 4.61
N ALA A 89 -14.02 1.41 3.35
CA ALA A 89 -14.94 1.47 2.22
C ALA A 89 -16.11 0.49 2.36
N CYS A 90 -15.87 -0.74 2.84
CA CYS A 90 -16.94 -1.70 3.13
C CYS A 90 -17.91 -1.22 4.23
N MET A 91 -17.40 -0.50 5.24
CA MET A 91 -18.23 0.03 6.33
C MET A 91 -19.04 1.27 5.92
N ALA A 92 -18.40 2.22 5.23
CA ALA A 92 -19.00 3.51 4.89
C ALA A 92 -19.78 3.49 3.58
N GLY A 93 -19.40 2.63 2.62
CA GLY A 93 -19.91 2.65 1.26
C GLY A 93 -19.60 3.99 0.57
N SER A 94 -20.58 4.53 -0.15
CA SER A 94 -20.50 5.84 -0.81
C SER A 94 -21.11 6.99 0.00
N ASN A 95 -21.48 6.76 1.27
CA ASN A 95 -22.08 7.80 2.11
C ASN A 95 -21.01 8.74 2.69
N LEU A 96 -20.98 9.98 2.22
CA LEU A 96 -19.98 10.98 2.61
C LEU A 96 -19.94 11.25 4.11
N ALA A 97 -21.10 11.26 4.79
CA ALA A 97 -21.14 11.48 6.24
C ALA A 97 -20.48 10.32 7.00
N LYS A 98 -20.69 9.08 6.54
CA LYS A 98 -20.02 7.90 7.12
C LYS A 98 -18.53 7.90 6.83
N ILE A 99 -18.12 8.32 5.63
CA ILE A 99 -16.69 8.43 5.26
C ILE A 99 -15.99 9.43 6.19
N GLU A 100 -16.59 10.61 6.39
CA GLU A 100 -16.04 11.66 7.28
C GLU A 100 -16.04 11.25 8.75
N GLN A 101 -17.00 10.40 9.16
CA GLN A 101 -17.10 9.91 10.54
C GLN A 101 -15.93 8.97 10.91
N LEU A 102 -15.39 8.21 9.95
CA LEU A 102 -14.32 7.25 10.24
C LEU A 102 -13.06 7.96 10.80
N PRO A 103 -12.37 7.36 11.79
CA PRO A 103 -12.50 5.98 12.25
C PRO A 103 -13.53 5.77 13.38
N ASP A 104 -14.35 6.76 13.74
CA ASP A 104 -15.49 6.49 14.60
C ASP A 104 -16.51 5.64 13.86
N THR A 105 -16.74 4.43 14.36
CA THR A 105 -17.62 3.44 13.74
C THR A 105 -18.97 3.34 14.45
N SER A 106 -19.31 4.30 15.30
CA SER A 106 -20.60 4.37 15.99
C SER A 106 -21.76 4.30 14.99
N GLY A 107 -22.62 3.29 15.13
CA GLY A 107 -23.75 3.04 14.22
C GLY A 107 -23.40 2.36 12.89
N LEU A 108 -22.15 1.93 12.69
CA LEU A 108 -21.71 1.17 11.51
C LEU A 108 -21.55 -0.32 11.82
N LYS A 109 -21.67 -1.16 10.79
CA LYS A 109 -21.28 -2.58 10.87
C LYS A 109 -19.75 -2.63 10.80
N ASN A 110 -19.09 -2.89 11.91
CA ASN A 110 -17.64 -2.70 12.06
C ASN A 110 -16.87 -3.96 12.46
N GLU A 111 -17.48 -5.13 12.35
CA GLU A 111 -16.83 -6.40 12.66
C GLU A 111 -16.21 -7.01 11.40
N VAL A 112 -14.89 -7.22 11.44
CA VAL A 112 -14.14 -7.91 10.39
C VAL A 112 -13.87 -9.33 10.85
N VAL A 113 -14.58 -10.27 10.22
CA VAL A 113 -14.44 -11.70 10.49
C VAL A 113 -13.18 -12.23 9.80
N VAL A 114 -12.29 -12.87 10.55
CA VAL A 114 -11.01 -13.35 10.03
C VAL A 114 -10.60 -14.69 10.66
N GLN A 115 -10.06 -15.59 9.85
CA GLN A 115 -9.50 -16.84 10.37
C GLN A 115 -8.18 -16.57 11.09
N PRO A 116 -7.91 -17.17 12.27
CA PRO A 116 -6.70 -16.92 13.05
C PRO A 116 -5.40 -17.09 12.25
N GLY A 117 -5.35 -18.03 11.31
CA GLY A 117 -4.17 -18.24 10.46
C GLY A 117 -3.81 -17.08 9.52
N HIS A 118 -4.74 -16.14 9.28
CA HIS A 118 -4.48 -14.93 8.50
C HIS A 118 -4.12 -13.72 9.38
N LEU A 119 -4.18 -13.84 10.70
CA LEU A 119 -3.73 -12.80 11.64
C LEU A 119 -2.20 -12.84 11.81
N ILE A 120 -1.49 -12.76 10.69
CA ILE A 120 -0.03 -12.78 10.64
C ILE A 120 0.58 -11.38 10.84
N ASN A 121 1.88 -11.36 11.10
CA ASN A 121 2.70 -10.16 11.07
C ASN A 121 3.74 -10.27 9.95
N TYR A 122 3.60 -9.45 8.90
CA TYR A 122 4.55 -9.37 7.78
C TYR A 122 5.49 -8.15 7.87
N GLY A 123 5.66 -7.58 9.06
CA GLY A 123 6.23 -6.25 9.30
C GLY A 123 5.15 -5.19 9.59
N ALA A 124 3.89 -5.52 9.31
CA ALA A 124 2.71 -4.79 9.77
C ALA A 124 1.64 -5.83 10.18
N PRO A 125 1.23 -5.89 11.47
CA PRO A 125 0.21 -6.84 11.91
C PRO A 125 -1.14 -6.63 11.21
N ILE A 126 -1.76 -7.71 10.73
CA ILE A 126 -3.07 -7.64 10.05
C ILE A 126 -4.16 -7.09 10.97
N ASP A 127 -4.17 -7.49 12.26
CA ASP A 127 -5.13 -7.00 13.25
C ASP A 127 -5.02 -5.48 13.45
N GLN A 128 -3.81 -4.94 13.37
CA GLN A 128 -3.56 -3.51 13.47
C GLN A 128 -4.12 -2.77 12.25
N ALA A 129 -3.89 -3.28 11.04
CA ALA A 129 -4.46 -2.69 9.82
C ALA A 129 -5.99 -2.68 9.84
N ILE A 130 -6.63 -3.73 10.37
CA ILE A 130 -8.07 -3.75 10.58
C ILE A 130 -8.49 -2.64 11.56
N ARG A 131 -7.85 -2.56 12.73
CA ARG A 131 -8.20 -1.59 13.77
C ARG A 131 -7.98 -0.13 13.36
N LEU A 132 -7.01 0.14 12.48
CA LEU A 132 -6.77 1.49 11.94
C LEU A 132 -7.96 2.05 11.15
N SER A 133 -8.84 1.18 10.62
CA SER A 133 -10.08 1.62 9.98
C SER A 133 -11.18 2.02 10.97
N GLY A 134 -10.98 1.78 12.28
CA GLY A 134 -12.00 1.87 13.32
C GLY A 134 -12.77 0.56 13.56
N ALA A 135 -12.49 -0.48 12.78
CA ALA A 135 -13.13 -1.78 12.88
C ALA A 135 -12.61 -2.64 14.04
N LYS A 136 -13.40 -3.66 14.40
CA LYS A 136 -13.07 -4.69 15.38
C LYS A 136 -12.77 -6.01 14.69
N VAL A 137 -11.71 -6.66 15.13
CA VAL A 137 -11.33 -8.00 14.65
C VAL A 137 -12.20 -9.03 15.36
N VAL A 138 -12.90 -9.86 14.60
CA VAL A 138 -13.64 -11.03 15.09
C VAL A 138 -12.98 -12.28 14.55
N SER A 139 -12.18 -12.94 15.39
CA SER A 139 -11.48 -14.15 14.99
C SER A 139 -12.42 -15.36 15.05
N VAL A 140 -12.44 -16.19 14.00
CA VAL A 140 -13.32 -17.37 13.91
C VAL A 140 -12.57 -18.62 13.47
N GLY A 141 -12.91 -19.76 14.07
CA GLY A 141 -12.25 -21.03 13.82
C GLY A 141 -10.98 -21.22 14.65
N THR A 142 -10.14 -22.16 14.23
CA THR A 142 -8.87 -22.47 14.91
C THR A 142 -7.74 -22.49 13.89
N ALA A 143 -6.55 -22.02 14.30
CA ALA A 143 -5.30 -22.30 13.61
C ALA A 143 -4.58 -23.37 14.41
N ALA A 144 -5.01 -24.62 14.27
CA ALA A 144 -4.22 -25.75 14.73
C ALA A 144 -3.10 -25.98 13.71
N LEU A 145 -1.89 -26.23 14.21
CA LEU A 145 -0.78 -26.79 13.42
C LEU A 145 -1.10 -28.21 12.98
#